data_AF-A0A564FR19-F1
#
_entry.id   AF-A0A564FR19-F1
#
_cell.length_a   1.000
_cell.length_b   1.000
_cell.length_c   1.000
_cell.angle_alpha   90.00
_cell.angle_beta   90.00
_cell.angle_gamma   90.00
#
_symmetry.space_group_name_H-M   'P 1'
#
loop_
_entity.id
_entity.type
_entity.pdbx_description
1 polymer ?
#
loop_
_entity_poly.entity_id
_entity_poly.type
_entity_poly.pdbx_seq_one_letter_code
_entity_poly.pdbx_strand_id
1 'polypeptide(L)'
;MDRLTRVAFRLLRALEWGERRRRRIRDRAILAESDLFDADWYRRTYPEVAASGWDPLDHFLTYGAAGRHSPGPSFDAPAYLAANPDIAADRANPLLHYIEHGRRERRPLAPRGPAPDATGRR
;
A
#
# COMPACT_ATOMS: atom_id res chain seq x y z
N MET A 1 -39.88 8.23 -9.56
CA MET A 1 -38.49 8.74 -9.34
C MET A 1 -38.20 9.78 -10.41
N ASP A 2 -37.80 10.98 -10.01
CA ASP A 2 -37.70 12.14 -10.91
C ASP A 2 -36.30 12.32 -11.54
N ARG A 3 -36.23 13.15 -12.59
CA ARG A 3 -35.04 13.43 -13.41
C ARG A 3 -33.91 14.11 -12.60
N LEU A 4 -34.26 14.91 -11.61
CA LEU A 4 -33.34 15.62 -10.71
C LEU A 4 -32.62 14.64 -9.78
N THR A 5 -33.34 13.64 -9.25
CA THR A 5 -32.72 12.62 -8.39
C THR A 5 -31.67 11.78 -9.14
N ARG A 6 -31.85 11.51 -10.44
CA ARG A 6 -30.88 10.75 -11.27
C ARG A 6 -29.62 11.56 -11.62
N VAL A 7 -29.73 12.88 -11.81
CA VAL A 7 -28.58 13.76 -12.10
C VAL A 7 -27.77 14.02 -10.83
N ALA A 8 -28.42 14.31 -9.70
CA ALA A 8 -27.77 14.49 -8.40
C ALA A 8 -26.96 13.26 -8.00
N PHE A 9 -27.51 12.06 -8.21
CA PHE A 9 -26.81 10.81 -7.93
C PHE A 9 -25.59 10.57 -8.83
N ARG A 10 -25.67 10.94 -10.12
CA ARG A 10 -24.52 10.88 -11.04
C ARG A 10 -23.40 11.85 -10.66
N LEU A 11 -23.76 13.05 -10.22
CA LEU A 11 -22.78 14.07 -9.78
C LEU A 11 -22.14 13.67 -8.44
N LEU A 12 -22.91 13.19 -7.47
CA LEU A 12 -22.36 12.67 -6.21
C LEU A 12 -21.41 11.50 -6.45
N ARG A 13 -21.80 10.51 -7.29
CA ARG A 13 -20.89 9.43 -7.65
C ARG A 13 -19.64 9.93 -8.40
N ALA A 14 -19.75 10.93 -9.28
CA ALA A 14 -18.60 11.49 -9.98
C ALA A 14 -17.64 12.24 -9.04
N LEU A 15 -18.15 12.95 -8.03
CA LEU A 15 -17.36 13.62 -7.00
C LEU A 15 -16.64 12.61 -6.11
N GLU A 16 -17.34 11.57 -5.63
CA GLU A 16 -16.74 10.46 -4.88
C GLU A 16 -15.68 9.69 -5.71
N TRP A 17 -15.91 9.50 -7.01
CA TRP A 17 -14.92 8.94 -7.92
C TRP A 17 -13.71 9.86 -8.08
N GLY A 18 -13.92 11.17 -8.15
CA GLY A 18 -12.86 12.16 -8.19
C GLY A 18 -12.00 12.20 -6.93
N GLU A 19 -12.59 12.02 -5.75
CA GLU A 19 -11.87 11.98 -4.46
C GLU A 19 -11.08 10.69 -4.27
N ARG A 20 -11.68 9.52 -4.54
CA ARG A 20 -10.96 8.24 -4.51
C ARG A 20 -9.77 8.24 -5.47
N ARG A 21 -9.95 8.81 -6.68
CA ARG A 21 -8.88 8.96 -7.66
C ARG A 21 -7.77 9.90 -7.17
N ARG A 22 -8.13 11.05 -6.59
CA ARG A 22 -7.17 12.01 -6.01
C ARG A 22 -6.36 11.40 -4.87
N ARG A 23 -7.01 10.70 -3.93
CA ARG A 23 -6.34 9.99 -2.83
C ARG A 23 -5.36 8.96 -3.38
N ARG A 24 -5.78 8.12 -4.33
CA ARG A 24 -4.90 7.09 -4.91
C ARG A 24 -3.67 7.67 -5.61
N ILE A 25 -3.82 8.79 -6.33
CA ILE A 25 -2.68 9.47 -6.98
C ILE A 25 -1.68 9.98 -5.93
N ARG A 26 -2.18 10.63 -4.87
CA ARG A 26 -1.36 11.11 -3.75
C ARG A 26 -0.64 9.95 -3.06
N ASP A 27 -1.36 8.91 -2.67
CA ASP A 27 -0.82 7.74 -1.98
C ASP A 27 0.30 7.10 -2.81
N ARG A 28 0.08 6.95 -4.11
CA ARG A 28 1.09 6.41 -5.03
C ARG A 28 2.35 7.29 -5.09
N ALA A 29 2.18 8.61 -5.17
CA ALA A 29 3.32 9.54 -5.18
C ALA A 29 4.13 9.44 -3.88
N ILE A 30 3.47 9.46 -2.71
CA ILE A 30 4.11 9.34 -1.40
C ILE A 30 4.94 8.06 -1.32
N LEU A 31 4.37 6.92 -1.74
CA LEU A 31 5.08 5.65 -1.68
C LEU A 31 6.25 5.59 -2.66
N ALA A 32 6.06 6.10 -3.88
CA ALA A 32 7.11 6.14 -4.90
C ALA A 32 8.31 7.01 -4.48
N GLU A 33 8.10 8.04 -3.68
CA GLU A 33 9.15 8.95 -3.18
C GLU A 33 9.79 8.49 -1.85
N SER A 34 9.28 7.43 -1.23
CA SER A 34 9.64 7.08 0.15
C SER A 34 10.93 6.28 0.35
N ASP A 35 11.57 5.79 -0.73
CA ASP A 35 12.66 4.79 -0.73
C ASP A 35 12.34 3.47 0.02
N LEU A 36 11.16 3.35 0.63
CA LEU A 36 10.72 2.20 1.43
C LEU A 36 9.91 1.19 0.62
N PHE A 37 9.44 1.60 -0.57
CA PHE A 37 8.86 0.69 -1.55
C PHE A 37 9.90 0.33 -2.61
N ASP A 38 10.26 -0.95 -2.68
CA ASP A 38 11.21 -1.48 -3.66
C ASP A 38 10.45 -2.41 -4.62
N ALA A 39 10.20 -1.92 -5.84
CA ALA A 39 9.40 -2.64 -6.83
C ALA A 39 10.03 -3.97 -7.26
N ASP A 40 11.35 -4.02 -7.39
CA ASP A 40 12.08 -5.21 -7.82
C ASP A 40 12.12 -6.25 -6.70
N TRP A 41 12.38 -5.82 -5.48
CA TRP A 41 12.26 -6.66 -4.29
C TRP A 41 10.83 -7.20 -4.16
N TYR A 42 9.82 -6.36 -4.33
CA TYR A 42 8.42 -6.74 -4.20
C TYR A 42 8.03 -7.82 -5.22
N ARG A 43 8.46 -7.69 -6.48
CA ARG A 43 8.23 -8.71 -7.52
C ARG A 43 8.91 -10.05 -7.21
N ARG A 44 10.12 -10.01 -6.65
CA ARG A 44 10.84 -11.24 -6.27
C ARG A 44 10.20 -11.93 -5.07
N THR A 45 9.69 -11.14 -4.12
CA THR A 45 9.04 -11.65 -2.91
C THR A 45 7.63 -12.17 -3.17
N TYR A 46 6.91 -11.60 -4.14
CA TYR A 46 5.52 -11.93 -4.48
C TYR A 46 5.41 -12.35 -5.96
N PRO A 47 5.72 -13.62 -6.30
CA PRO A 47 5.76 -14.10 -7.68
C PRO A 47 4.44 -13.95 -8.45
N GLU A 48 3.30 -13.93 -7.76
CA GLU A 48 1.99 -13.66 -8.36
C GLU A 48 1.93 -12.27 -9.00
N VAL A 49 2.63 -11.30 -8.41
CA VAL A 49 2.72 -9.94 -8.93
C VAL A 49 3.52 -9.95 -10.23
N ALA A 50 4.65 -10.66 -10.24
CA ALA A 50 5.46 -10.82 -11.43
C ALA A 50 4.68 -11.50 -12.57
N ALA A 51 3.90 -12.54 -12.26
CA ALA A 51 3.08 -13.28 -13.22
C ALA A 51 1.86 -12.48 -13.72
N SER A 52 1.31 -11.59 -12.89
CA SER A 52 0.12 -10.80 -13.25
C SER A 52 0.39 -9.69 -14.28
N GLY A 53 1.65 -9.26 -14.43
CA GLY A 53 2.01 -8.11 -15.25
C GLY A 53 1.60 -6.74 -14.66
N TRP A 54 1.07 -6.70 -13.44
CA TRP A 54 0.72 -5.44 -12.77
C TRP A 54 1.98 -4.64 -12.42
N ASP A 55 1.82 -3.31 -12.40
CA ASP A 55 2.78 -2.43 -11.74
C ASP A 55 2.85 -2.81 -10.25
N PRO A 56 4.04 -3.10 -9.69
CA PRO A 56 4.17 -3.57 -8.30
C PRO A 56 3.58 -2.60 -7.28
N LEU A 57 3.75 -1.30 -7.50
CA LEU A 57 3.25 -0.29 -6.60
C LEU A 57 1.71 -0.19 -6.65
N ASP A 58 1.12 -0.27 -7.84
CA ASP A 58 -0.33 -0.36 -7.99
C ASP A 58 -0.92 -1.64 -7.39
N HIS A 59 -0.22 -2.78 -7.52
CA HIS A 59 -0.60 -4.02 -6.84
C HIS A 59 -0.56 -3.84 -5.32
N PHE A 60 0.50 -3.24 -4.78
CA PHE A 60 0.64 -3.01 -3.35
C PHE A 60 -0.49 -2.12 -2.79
N LEU A 61 -0.79 -1.01 -3.46
CA LEU A 61 -1.88 -0.11 -3.06
C LEU A 61 -3.27 -0.76 -3.12
N THR A 62 -3.45 -1.72 -4.03
CA THR A 62 -4.75 -2.36 -4.27
C THR A 62 -4.97 -3.60 -3.38
N TYR A 63 -3.93 -4.41 -3.20
CA TYR A 63 -4.00 -5.70 -2.52
C TYR A 63 -2.95 -5.84 -1.41
N GLY A 64 -1.70 -5.48 -1.71
CA GLY A 64 -0.56 -5.76 -0.84
C GLY A 64 -0.71 -5.18 0.57
N ALA A 65 -1.09 -3.91 0.69
CA ALA A 65 -1.24 -3.25 1.99
C ALA A 65 -2.30 -3.94 2.87
N ALA A 66 -3.47 -4.24 2.29
CA ALA A 66 -4.55 -4.95 3.00
C ALA A 66 -4.17 -6.40 3.33
N GLY A 67 -3.39 -7.05 2.47
CA GLY A 67 -2.80 -8.37 2.68
C GLY A 67 -1.59 -8.37 3.61
N ARG A 68 -1.19 -7.22 4.17
CA ARG A 68 0.00 -7.07 5.03
C ARG A 68 1.30 -7.50 4.32
N HIS A 69 1.38 -7.32 3.01
CA HIS A 69 2.62 -7.56 2.26
C HIS A 69 3.65 -6.51 2.64
N SER A 70 4.91 -6.92 2.75
CA SER A 70 6.03 -6.01 2.97
C SER A 70 6.36 -5.30 1.66
N PRO A 71 6.51 -3.97 1.63
CA PRO A 71 6.77 -3.20 0.42
C PRO A 71 8.23 -3.22 -0.04
N GLY A 72 9.16 -3.65 0.82
CA GLY A 72 10.58 -3.62 0.52
C GLY A 72 11.43 -4.19 1.66
N PRO A 73 12.77 -4.25 1.49
CA PRO A 73 13.67 -4.87 2.46
C PRO A 73 13.75 -4.09 3.78
N SER A 74 13.48 -2.78 3.75
CA SER A 74 13.59 -1.89 4.90
C SER A 74 12.31 -1.82 5.74
N PHE A 75 11.22 -2.46 5.31
CA PHE A 75 9.93 -2.39 5.98
C PHE A 75 9.17 -3.72 5.97
N ASP A 76 8.98 -4.29 7.15
CA ASP A 76 8.20 -5.50 7.44
C ASP A 76 6.82 -5.06 7.93
N ALA A 77 5.83 -5.13 7.04
CA ALA A 77 4.47 -4.71 7.35
C ALA A 77 3.82 -5.54 8.47
N PRO A 78 3.94 -6.88 8.50
CA PRO A 78 3.47 -7.70 9.62
C PRO A 78 4.08 -7.29 10.97
N ALA A 79 5.40 -7.13 11.05
CA ALA A 79 6.09 -6.77 12.29
C ALA A 79 5.74 -5.34 12.73
N TYR A 80 5.64 -4.40 11.78
CA TYR A 80 5.19 -3.05 12.07
C TYR A 80 3.78 -3.04 12.66
N LEU A 81 2.83 -3.77 12.08
CA LEU A 81 1.46 -3.84 12.59
C LEU A 81 1.36 -4.57 13.94
N ALA A 82 2.20 -5.57 14.20
CA ALA A 82 2.26 -6.26 15.48
C ALA A 82 2.75 -5.34 16.61
N ALA A 83 3.71 -4.46 16.31
CA ALA A 83 4.21 -3.47 17.26
C ALA A 83 3.27 -2.25 17.44
N ASN A 84 2.30 -2.08 16.54
CA ASN A 84 1.43 -0.89 16.45
C ASN A 84 -0.04 -1.30 16.29
N PRO A 85 -0.65 -1.90 17.34
CA PRO A 85 -1.98 -2.48 17.26
C PRO A 85 -3.10 -1.46 16.99
N ASP A 86 -2.87 -0.20 17.37
CA ASP A 86 -3.73 0.95 17.06
C ASP A 86 -3.93 1.15 15.56
N ILE A 87 -2.92 0.82 14.74
CA ILE A 87 -2.97 0.97 13.28
C ILE A 87 -3.63 -0.23 12.61
N ALA A 88 -3.52 -1.42 13.22
CA ALA A 88 -4.07 -2.65 12.69
C ALA A 88 -5.61 -2.66 12.67
N ALA A 89 -6.26 -1.93 13.59
CA ALA A 89 -7.71 -1.85 13.70
C ALA A 89 -8.35 -1.10 12.51
N ASP A 90 -7.66 -0.09 11.97
CA ASP A 90 -8.23 0.81 10.95
C ASP A 90 -8.05 0.32 9.51
N ARG A 91 -7.51 -0.90 9.31
CA ARG A 91 -7.12 -1.45 7.99
C ARG A 91 -6.25 -0.46 7.18
N ALA A 92 -5.51 0.40 7.87
CA ALA A 92 -4.68 1.42 7.26
C ALA A 92 -3.50 0.77 6.53
N ASN A 93 -3.03 1.42 5.46
CA ASN A 93 -1.80 1.01 4.81
C ASN A 93 -0.63 1.29 5.76
N PRO A 94 0.09 0.26 6.26
CA PRO A 94 1.10 0.44 7.29
C PRO A 94 2.28 1.28 6.81
N LEU A 95 2.64 1.19 5.52
CA LEU A 95 3.74 1.97 4.97
C LEU A 95 3.35 3.46 4.87
N LEU A 96 2.14 3.78 4.39
CA LEU A 96 1.66 5.17 4.38
C LEU A 96 1.61 5.76 5.78
N HIS A 97 1.07 5.00 6.75
CA HIS A 97 1.05 5.45 8.14
C HIS A 97 2.45 5.77 8.66
N TYR A 98 3.43 4.89 8.39
CA TYR A 98 4.80 5.14 8.80
C TYR A 98 5.37 6.44 8.20
N ILE A 99 5.18 6.65 6.90
CA ILE A 99 5.71 7.82 6.19
C ILE A 99 5.08 9.12 6.69
N GLU A 100 3.76 9.14 6.88
CA GLU A 100 3.03 10.36 7.27
C GLU A 100 3.12 10.65 8.78
N HIS A 101 3.15 9.61 9.63
CA HIS A 101 3.05 9.73 11.08
C HIS A 101 4.21 9.03 11.81
N GLY A 102 4.43 7.75 11.52
CA GLY A 102 5.33 6.88 12.29
C GLY A 102 6.76 7.41 12.44
N ARG A 103 7.31 8.06 11.40
CA ARG A 103 8.63 8.73 11.45
C ARG A 103 8.69 9.81 12.53
N ARG A 104 7.67 10.67 12.60
CA ARG A 104 7.58 11.76 13.58
C ARG A 104 7.32 11.24 15.00
N GLU A 105 6.57 10.16 15.09
CA GLU A 105 6.26 9.45 16.34
C GLU A 105 7.42 8.58 16.84
N ARG A 106 8.54 8.52 16.11
CA ARG A 106 9.71 7.67 16.42
C ARG A 106 9.36 6.18 16.52
N ARG A 107 8.35 5.72 15.79
CA ARG A 107 8.07 4.29 15.66
C ARG A 107 9.23 3.65 14.87
N PRO A 108 9.78 2.52 15.29
CA PRO A 108 10.90 1.90 14.60
C PRO A 108 10.48 1.36 13.23
N LEU A 109 11.41 1.41 12.27
CA LEU A 109 11.34 0.56 11.08
C LEU A 109 11.56 -0.88 11.53
N ALA A 110 10.71 -1.79 11.06
CA ALA A 110 10.94 -3.23 11.24
C ALA A 110 11.58 -3.73 9.94
N PRO A 111 12.91 -3.87 9.81
CA PRO A 111 13.51 -4.30 8.56
C PRO A 111 13.10 -5.74 8.24
N ARG A 112 12.72 -5.98 6.98
CA ARG A 112 12.37 -7.31 6.48
C ARG A 112 13.59 -8.13 6.08
N GLY A 113 14.62 -7.47 5.54
CA GLY A 113 15.80 -8.10 4.96
C GLY A 113 15.68 -8.32 3.43
N PRO A 114 16.70 -8.92 2.81
CA PRO A 114 16.74 -9.10 1.35
C PRO A 114 15.59 -9.98 0.86
N ALA A 115 15.24 -9.83 -0.42
CA ALA A 115 14.22 -10.68 -1.03
C ALA A 115 14.71 -12.13 -0.98
N PRO A 116 13.82 -13.11 -0.79
CA PRO A 116 14.19 -14.51 -0.93
C PRO A 116 14.82 -14.74 -2.31
N ASP A 117 15.86 -15.56 -2.36
CA ASP A 117 16.52 -15.93 -3.59
C ASP A 117 15.55 -16.69 -4.51
N ALA A 118 15.52 -16.31 -5.78
CA ALA A 118 14.68 -16.98 -6.79
C ALA A 118 15.09 -18.45 -7.02
N THR A 119 16.30 -18.80 -6.59
CA THR A 119 16.83 -20.15 -6.54
C THR A 119 16.43 -20.78 -5.22
N GLY A 120 15.37 -21.57 -5.18
CA GLY A 120 15.01 -22.38 -4.01
C GLY A 120 16.02 -23.48 -3.69
N ARG A 121 17.28 -23.13 -3.42
CA ARG A 121 18.29 -24.06 -2.90
C ARG A 121 18.32 -23.94 -1.39
N ARG A 122 17.56 -24.82 -0.76
CA ARG A 122 17.93 -25.38 0.54
C ARG A 122 18.98 -26.46 0.36
#